data_AF-A0A957KNW1-F1
#
_entry.id   AF-A0A957KNW1-F1
#
_cell.length_a   1.000
_cell.length_b   1.000
_cell.length_c   1.000
_cell.angle_alpha   90.00
_cell.angle_beta   90.00
_cell.angle_gamma   90.00
#
_symmetry.space_group_name_H-M   'P 1'
#
loop_
_entity.id
_entity.type
_entity.pdbx_description
1 polymer ?
#
loop_
_entity_poly.entity_id
_entity_poly.type
_entity_poly.pdbx_seq_one_letter_code
_entity_poly.pdbx_strand_id
1 'polypeptide(L)' 'GGGSDGNFTGALGIPTLDGLGVPGDGAHADHEHILVDEIAGRAALLVAMWQAL' A
#
# COMPACT_ATOMS: atom_id res chain seq x y z
N GLY A 1 12.83 -1.06 -7.63
CA GLY A 1 12.61 -0.13 -6.50
C GLY A 1 11.86 1.07 -7.01
N GLY A 2 10.81 1.49 -6.30
CA GLY A 2 9.95 2.62 -6.66
C GLY A 2 9.97 3.72 -5.59
N GLY A 3 9.24 4.80 -5.83
CA GLY A 3 9.01 5.88 -4.86
C GLY A 3 7.53 6.00 -4.53
N SER A 4 7.22 6.68 -3.43
CA SER A 4 5.87 7.06 -3.06
C SER A 4 5.87 8.48 -2.50
N ASP A 5 4.69 9.06 -2.36
CA ASP A 5 4.49 10.41 -1.79
C ASP A 5 4.83 10.47 -0.28
N GLY A 6 5.12 9.33 0.35
CA GLY A 6 5.65 9.26 1.72
C GLY A 6 7.02 9.93 1.87
N ASN A 7 7.73 10.21 0.77
CA ASN A 7 8.94 11.03 0.80
C ASN A 7 8.66 12.48 1.23
N PHE A 8 7.50 13.05 0.89
CA PHE A 8 7.14 14.43 1.25
C PHE A 8 6.91 14.56 2.75
N THR A 9 6.15 13.64 3.34
CA THR A 9 5.92 13.60 4.79
C THR A 9 7.18 13.18 5.55
N GLY A 10 7.98 12.27 4.98
CA GLY A 10 9.29 11.90 5.51
C GLY A 10 10.25 13.10 5.60
N ALA A 11 10.26 13.99 4.61
CA ALA A 11 11.03 15.23 4.65
C ALA A 11 10.60 16.20 5.76
N LEU A 12 9.35 16.08 6.24
CA LEU A 12 8.82 16.83 7.38
C LEU A 12 9.06 16.14 8.73
N GLY A 13 9.73 14.98 8.74
CA GLY A 13 9.93 14.17 9.95
C GLY A 13 8.68 13.46 10.43
N ILE A 14 7.64 13.35 9.60
CA ILE A 14 6.38 12.67 9.93
C ILE A 14 6.51 11.19 9.55
N PRO A 15 6.46 10.25 10.53
CA PRO A 15 6.49 8.83 10.22
C PRO A 15 5.32 8.45 9.31
N THR A 16 5.62 7.84 8.17
CA THR A 16 4.63 7.46 7.17
C THR A 16 4.81 6.00 6.81
N LEU A 17 3.72 5.24 6.93
CA LEU A 17 3.62 3.87 6.46
C LEU A 17 2.79 3.87 5.18
N ASP A 18 3.39 3.46 4.06
CA ASP A 18 2.79 3.47 2.73
C ASP A 18 2.96 2.10 2.05
N GLY A 19 2.41 1.92 0.85
CA GLY A 19 2.48 0.68 0.07
C GLY A 19 1.49 -0.38 0.56
N LEU A 20 0.42 0.01 1.26
CA LEU A 20 -0.58 -0.91 1.81
C LEU A 20 -1.65 -1.33 0.78
N GLY A 21 -1.34 -1.26 -0.51
CA GLY A 21 -2.21 -1.69 -1.59
C GLY A 21 -2.43 -3.21 -1.64
N VAL A 22 -3.39 -3.65 -2.44
CA VAL A 22 -3.64 -5.07 -2.72
C VAL A 22 -2.40 -5.65 -3.43
N PRO A 23 -1.92 -6.86 -3.07
CA PRO A 23 -0.81 -7.48 -3.78
C PRO A 23 -1.14 -7.72 -5.26
N GLY A 24 -0.11 -7.71 -6.08
CA GLY A 24 -0.18 -7.79 -7.54
C GLY A 24 1.22 -7.87 -8.14
N ASP A 25 1.30 -7.82 -9.46
CA ASP A 25 2.57 -7.85 -10.18
C ASP A 25 2.51 -7.03 -11.48
N GLY A 26 3.67 -6.77 -12.07
CA GLY A 26 3.79 -6.10 -13.36
C GLY A 26 3.54 -4.59 -13.28
N ALA A 27 3.79 -3.94 -12.15
CA ALA A 27 3.62 -2.49 -12.03
C ALA A 27 4.37 -1.77 -13.16
N HIS A 28 3.64 -0.96 -13.95
CA HIS A 28 4.11 -0.29 -15.17
C HIS A 28 4.37 -1.20 -16.39
N ALA A 29 3.69 -2.35 -16.50
CA ALA A 29 3.79 -3.26 -17.64
C ALA A 29 2.40 -3.65 -18.19
N ASP A 30 2.34 -4.17 -19.42
CA ASP A 30 1.08 -4.63 -20.06
C ASP A 30 0.35 -5.75 -19.28
N HIS A 31 1.09 -6.44 -18.41
CA HIS A 31 0.56 -7.50 -17.54
C HIS A 31 0.35 -7.03 -16.09
N GLU A 32 0.28 -5.72 -15.86
CA GLU A 32 -0.07 -5.14 -14.56
C GLU A 32 -1.41 -5.68 -14.07
N HIS A 33 -1.42 -6.26 -12.87
CA HIS A 33 -2.63 -6.80 -12.27
C HIS A 33 -2.54 -6.83 -10.74
N ILE A 34 -3.70 -7.00 -10.10
CA ILE A 34 -3.83 -7.29 -8.67
C ILE A 34 -4.43 -8.68 -8.45
N LEU A 35 -4.24 -9.24 -7.27
CA LEU A 35 -4.87 -10.48 -6.82
C LEU A 35 -6.24 -10.16 -6.20
N VAL A 36 -7.33 -10.42 -6.95
CA VAL A 36 -8.70 -10.06 -6.54
C VAL A 36 -9.10 -10.73 -5.23
N ASP A 37 -8.72 -12.00 -5.03
CA ASP A 37 -9.04 -12.75 -3.81
C ASP A 37 -8.38 -12.17 -2.55
N GLU A 38 -7.34 -11.34 -2.70
CA GLU A 38 -6.62 -10.69 -1.60
C GLU A 38 -7.24 -9.35 -1.18
N ILE A 39 -8.22 -8.82 -1.92
CA ILE A 39 -8.85 -7.52 -1.62
C ILE A 39 -9.48 -7.55 -0.22
N ALA A 40 -10.23 -8.60 0.10
CA ALA A 40 -10.91 -8.72 1.39
C ALA A 40 -9.90 -8.79 2.55
N GLY A 41 -8.83 -9.56 2.38
CA GLY A 41 -7.75 -9.66 3.37
C GLY A 41 -7.05 -8.32 3.59
N ARG A 42 -6.76 -7.58 2.51
CA ARG A 42 -6.13 -6.26 2.62
C ARG A 42 -7.04 -5.23 3.29
N ALA A 43 -8.34 -5.22 2.95
CA ALA A 43 -9.30 -4.34 3.61
C ALA A 43 -9.39 -4.63 5.11
N ALA A 44 -9.44 -5.91 5.49
CA ALA A 44 -9.45 -6.32 6.90
C ALA A 44 -8.21 -5.85 7.65
N LEU A 45 -7.01 -5.96 7.03
CA LEU A 45 -5.78 -5.44 7.61
C LEU A 45 -5.84 -3.93 7.84
N LEU A 46 -6.26 -3.15 6.84
CA LEU A 46 -6.37 -1.70 6.97
C LEU A 46 -7.34 -1.28 8.09
N VAL A 47 -8.47 -1.98 8.19
CA VAL A 47 -9.41 -1.77 9.31
C VAL A 47 -8.76 -2.12 10.64
N ALA A 48 -8.08 -3.26 10.75
CA ALA A 48 -7.42 -3.65 12.00
C ALA A 48 -6.34 -2.65 12.43
N MET A 49 -5.55 -2.14 11.49
CA MET A 49 -4.56 -1.09 11.75
C MET A 49 -5.22 0.19 12.24
N TRP A 50 -6.28 0.65 11.57
CA TRP A 50 -7.05 1.83 11.99
C TRP A 50 -7.62 1.69 13.41
N GLN A 51 -8.15 0.51 13.75
CA GLN A 51 -8.70 0.24 15.09
C GLN A 51 -7.63 0.10 16.18
N ALA A 52 -6.37 -0.08 15.80
CA ALA A 52 -5.24 -0.20 16.73
C ALA A 52 -4.49 1.12 16.97
N LEU A 53 -4.93 2.22 16.35
CA LEU A 53 -4.47 3.59 16.60
C LEU A 53 -5.19 4.19 17.82
#